data_AF-A0A8T9BY57-F1
#
_entry.id   AF-A0A8T9BY57-F1
#
_cell.length_a   1.000
_cell.length_b   1.000
_cell.length_c   1.000
_cell.angle_alpha   90.00
_cell.angle_beta   90.00
_cell.angle_gamma   90.00
#
_symmetry.space_group_name_H-M   'P 1'
#
loop_
_entity.id
_entity.type
_entity.pdbx_description
1 polymer ?
#
loop_
_entity_poly.entity_id
_entity_poly.type
_entity_poly.pdbx_seq_one_letter_code
_entity_poly.pdbx_strand_id
1 'polypeptide(L)'
;MHKAGYDKIRFCGEQARGDGLQYFWVDIYCIDKSSSAELTESINSMFRWYRESTKCYVYLSDVSIKKRKASDSSKEYTWEPAFRSSRWFTRGWTLQELIAPVSVEFFSRDKKRLSDKSSLERYICEITGIPATALRGRPLSDFSITERMRQTTCEEDKAYSLLGIFDVYMPLIYREGPNAFRRLQEEIRKSGSISQKSTRAGMRLLVASSDPLRIETVPINDYLQYAILSYTWGDDEVLFDDMRSATAEQRQGYSKIKQYYNIAVKHSFEYVWVNTCYIDKSSSSELQEAICSMYTWYKNAKIYYVYFEDSKYNNIDSFIKSRWFTRGWTLQLIAPAFVEFYDQNWNEIRTKHSLCDQIAKITSIDPLVLRGADPTSQTITKRM
;
A
#
# COMPACT_ATOMS: atom_id res chain seq x y z
N MET A 1 1.18 -39.08 -5.60
CA MET A 1 1.78 -38.28 -6.68
C MET A 1 2.59 -37.13 -6.07
N HIS A 2 3.93 -37.20 -6.06
CA HIS A 2 4.78 -36.10 -5.60
C HIS A 2 4.90 -35.05 -6.70
N LYS A 3 4.19 -33.93 -6.59
CA LYS A 3 4.43 -32.76 -7.46
C LYS A 3 5.75 -32.10 -7.03
N ALA A 4 6.66 -31.86 -7.97
CA ALA A 4 7.97 -31.23 -7.72
C ALA A 4 7.89 -29.85 -7.03
N GLY A 5 6.75 -29.16 -7.12
CA GLY A 5 6.50 -27.90 -6.40
C GLY A 5 6.40 -28.07 -4.88
N TYR A 6 5.95 -29.25 -4.40
CA TYR A 6 5.78 -29.52 -2.96
C TYR A 6 7.13 -29.60 -2.23
N ASP A 7 8.17 -30.08 -2.91
CA ASP A 7 9.51 -30.19 -2.32
C ASP A 7 10.14 -28.81 -2.06
N LYS A 8 9.78 -27.78 -2.86
CA LYS A 8 10.21 -26.40 -2.63
C LYS A 8 9.58 -25.81 -1.36
N ILE A 9 8.29 -26.06 -1.16
CA ILE A 9 7.54 -25.58 0.02
C ILE A 9 8.10 -26.25 1.28
N ARG A 10 8.29 -27.58 1.24
CA ARG A 10 8.88 -28.31 2.36
C ARG A 10 10.29 -27.80 2.68
N PHE A 11 11.12 -27.58 1.66
CA PHE A 11 12.44 -27.00 1.83
C PHE A 11 12.39 -25.61 2.50
N CYS A 12 11.52 -24.72 2.02
CA CYS A 12 11.39 -23.36 2.58
C CYS A 12 10.99 -23.41 4.06
N GLY A 13 10.01 -24.24 4.42
CA GLY A 13 9.60 -24.42 5.81
C GLY A 13 10.68 -25.05 6.70
N GLU A 14 11.40 -26.04 6.18
CA GLU A 14 12.55 -26.66 6.89
C GLU A 14 13.67 -25.63 7.15
N GLN A 15 14.00 -24.82 6.15
CA GLN A 15 15.06 -23.81 6.23
C GLN A 15 14.67 -22.64 7.12
N ALA A 16 13.44 -22.12 6.98
CA ALA A 16 12.91 -21.05 7.82
C ALA A 16 12.92 -21.47 9.31
N ARG A 17 12.50 -22.70 9.61
CA ARG A 17 12.58 -23.27 10.97
C ARG A 17 14.02 -23.38 11.45
N GLY A 18 14.94 -23.82 10.59
CA GLY A 18 16.37 -23.89 10.90
C GLY A 18 16.99 -22.54 11.25
N ASP A 19 16.48 -21.47 10.63
CA ASP A 19 16.89 -20.08 10.86
C ASP A 19 16.10 -19.37 11.96
N GLY A 20 15.18 -20.07 12.66
CA GLY A 20 14.38 -19.52 13.75
C GLY A 20 13.24 -18.58 13.32
N LEU A 21 12.83 -18.65 12.05
CA LEU A 21 11.72 -17.85 11.51
C LEU A 21 10.37 -18.56 11.73
N GLN A 22 9.38 -17.83 12.23
CA GLN A 22 8.05 -18.37 12.54
C GLN A 22 7.16 -18.50 11.29
N TYR A 23 7.36 -17.62 10.31
CA TYR A 23 6.56 -17.53 9.10
C TYR A 23 7.46 -17.57 7.86
N PHE A 24 6.96 -18.17 6.80
CA PHE A 24 7.57 -18.14 5.48
C PHE A 24 6.48 -17.94 4.43
N TRP A 25 6.87 -17.38 3.29
CA TRP A 25 5.94 -17.05 2.21
C TRP A 25 6.46 -17.63 0.89
N VAL A 26 5.54 -18.17 0.07
CA VAL A 26 5.85 -18.71 -1.25
C VAL A 26 4.72 -18.35 -2.23
N ASP A 27 5.05 -17.61 -3.28
CA ASP A 27 4.15 -17.08 -4.31
C ASP A 27 3.18 -18.12 -4.90
N ILE A 28 3.64 -19.36 -5.13
CA ILE A 28 2.82 -20.41 -5.76
C ILE A 28 1.64 -20.88 -4.90
N TYR A 29 1.64 -20.63 -3.60
CA TYR A 29 0.65 -21.14 -2.66
C TYR A 29 0.00 -20.04 -1.82
N CYS A 30 0.72 -18.97 -1.53
CA CYS A 30 0.25 -17.86 -0.69
C CYS A 30 -0.51 -16.78 -1.47
N ILE A 31 -0.67 -16.93 -2.79
CA ILE A 31 -1.47 -16.03 -3.62
C ILE A 31 -2.59 -16.86 -4.25
N ASP A 32 -3.83 -16.53 -3.93
CA ASP A 32 -4.98 -17.08 -4.65
C ASP A 32 -5.07 -16.47 -6.05
N LYS A 33 -4.60 -17.23 -7.04
CA LYS A 33 -4.66 -16.84 -8.46
C LYS A 33 -6.06 -16.91 -9.05
N SER A 34 -7.04 -17.47 -8.33
CA SER A 34 -8.44 -17.49 -8.77
C SER A 34 -9.16 -16.17 -8.46
N SER A 35 -8.70 -15.44 -7.44
CA SER A 35 -9.18 -14.11 -7.09
C SER A 35 -8.37 -13.03 -7.82
N SER A 36 -8.98 -12.37 -8.80
CA SER A 36 -8.32 -11.29 -9.55
C SER A 36 -7.94 -10.09 -8.67
N ALA A 37 -8.74 -9.82 -7.64
CA ALA A 37 -8.49 -8.76 -6.66
C ALA A 37 -7.25 -9.09 -5.81
N GLU A 38 -7.21 -10.28 -5.21
CA GLU A 38 -6.06 -10.72 -4.39
C GLU A 38 -4.78 -10.82 -5.23
N LEU A 39 -4.88 -11.34 -6.45
CA LEU A 39 -3.74 -11.43 -7.36
C LEU A 39 -3.17 -10.04 -7.70
N THR A 40 -4.04 -9.06 -7.96
CA THR A 40 -3.63 -7.68 -8.22
C THR A 40 -2.97 -7.05 -7.01
N GLU A 41 -3.57 -7.18 -5.83
CA GLU A 41 -3.02 -6.65 -4.59
C GLU A 41 -1.67 -7.29 -4.25
N SER A 42 -1.57 -8.61 -4.40
CA SER A 42 -0.36 -9.38 -4.08
C SER A 42 0.82 -9.01 -4.96
N ILE A 43 0.59 -8.87 -6.27
CA ILE A 43 1.65 -8.50 -7.21
C ILE A 43 2.13 -7.05 -7.00
N ASN A 44 1.21 -6.12 -6.76
CA ASN A 44 1.57 -4.74 -6.44
C ASN A 44 2.33 -4.64 -5.09
N SER A 45 2.07 -5.56 -4.15
CA SER A 45 2.72 -5.59 -2.83
C SER A 45 4.02 -6.42 -2.79
N MET A 46 4.28 -7.25 -3.80
CA MET A 46 5.32 -8.27 -3.77
C MET A 46 6.72 -7.71 -3.50
N PHE A 47 7.06 -6.58 -4.14
CA PHE A 47 8.34 -5.91 -3.93
C PHE A 47 8.53 -5.49 -2.47
N ARG A 48 7.47 -4.94 -1.86
CA ARG A 48 7.47 -4.54 -0.46
C ARG A 48 7.65 -5.74 0.46
N TRP A 49 6.95 -6.85 0.19
CA TRP A 49 7.10 -8.09 0.96
C TRP A 49 8.53 -8.64 0.89
N TYR A 50 9.16 -8.61 -0.28
CA TYR A 50 10.58 -8.96 -0.41
C TYR A 50 11.48 -8.02 0.39
N ARG A 51 11.23 -6.71 0.33
CA ARG A 51 12.01 -5.70 1.07
C ARG A 51 11.91 -5.85 2.58
N GLU A 52 10.74 -6.18 3.09
CA GLU A 52 10.47 -6.34 4.52
C GLU A 52 10.79 -7.76 5.02
N SER A 53 11.18 -8.69 4.13
CA SER A 53 11.57 -10.04 4.52
C SER A 53 12.92 -10.07 5.25
N THR A 54 12.99 -10.88 6.31
CA THR A 54 14.25 -11.10 7.05
C THR A 54 15.29 -11.83 6.20
N LYS A 55 14.85 -12.83 5.43
CA LYS A 55 15.67 -13.63 4.52
C LYS A 55 14.87 -14.02 3.29
N CYS A 56 15.51 -13.96 2.13
CA CYS A 56 14.98 -14.51 0.88
C CYS A 56 15.78 -15.77 0.50
N TYR A 57 15.07 -16.90 0.35
CA TYR A 57 15.68 -18.18 -0.04
C TYR A 57 15.44 -18.47 -1.52
N VAL A 58 16.52 -18.49 -2.32
CA VAL A 58 16.46 -18.79 -3.75
C VAL A 58 16.79 -20.26 -3.98
N TYR A 59 15.79 -21.05 -4.35
CA TYR A 59 15.95 -22.48 -4.64
C TYR A 59 16.13 -22.75 -6.15
N LEU A 60 17.38 -23.07 -6.54
CA LEU A 60 17.81 -23.32 -7.91
C LEU A 60 17.74 -24.81 -8.25
N SER A 61 16.57 -25.24 -8.71
CA SER A 61 16.33 -26.64 -9.08
C SER A 61 17.11 -27.16 -10.31
N ASP A 62 17.76 -26.30 -11.09
CA ASP A 62 18.67 -26.66 -12.19
C ASP A 62 20.15 -26.72 -11.80
N VAL A 63 20.50 -26.32 -10.58
CA VAL A 63 21.87 -26.35 -10.07
C VAL A 63 22.04 -27.51 -9.11
N SER A 64 23.06 -28.34 -9.33
CA SER A 64 23.39 -29.49 -8.46
C SER A 64 24.86 -29.45 -8.09
N ILE A 65 25.17 -29.86 -6.85
CA ILE A 65 26.54 -29.84 -6.32
C ILE A 65 27.28 -31.15 -6.64
N LYS A 66 26.55 -32.20 -7.03
CA LYS A 66 27.11 -33.54 -7.28
C LYS A 66 27.99 -33.55 -8.53
N LYS A 67 29.22 -34.06 -8.40
CA LYS A 67 30.16 -34.27 -9.52
C LYS A 67 29.51 -35.15 -10.61
N ARG A 68 29.59 -34.72 -11.86
CA ARG A 68 29.65 -35.67 -12.98
C ARG A 68 31.06 -36.29 -12.95
N LYS A 69 31.21 -37.61 -12.77
CA LYS A 69 32.50 -38.31 -13.04
C LYS A 69 32.82 -38.12 -14.54
N ALA A 70 34.05 -38.01 -15.05
CA ALA A 70 35.42 -38.11 -14.54
C ALA A 70 36.34 -37.20 -15.42
N SER A 71 37.61 -37.05 -14.99
CA SER A 71 38.73 -36.32 -15.63
C SER A 71 38.69 -34.79 -15.54
N ASP A 72 39.01 -34.25 -14.37
CA ASP A 72 40.25 -33.49 -14.23
C ASP A 72 40.53 -33.13 -12.76
N SER A 73 41.82 -33.11 -12.44
CA SER A 73 42.37 -32.90 -11.10
C SER A 73 42.46 -31.41 -10.76
N SER A 74 41.34 -30.69 -10.77
CA SER A 74 41.24 -29.34 -10.20
C SER A 74 40.21 -29.33 -9.05
N LYS A 75 40.54 -28.67 -7.94
CA LYS A 75 39.61 -28.38 -6.84
C LYS A 75 38.65 -27.25 -7.25
N GLU A 76 37.98 -27.38 -8.39
CA GLU A 76 37.13 -26.34 -8.95
C GLU A 76 35.65 -26.48 -8.58
N TYR A 77 35.01 -25.32 -8.41
CA TYR A 77 33.62 -25.12 -7.99
C TYR A 77 32.63 -25.81 -8.95
N THR A 78 32.20 -27.03 -8.61
CA THR A 78 31.36 -27.90 -9.47
C THR A 78 30.02 -27.32 -9.88
N TRP A 79 29.51 -26.32 -9.14
CA TRP A 79 28.19 -25.73 -9.36
C TRP A 79 28.23 -24.38 -10.07
N GLU A 80 29.39 -23.71 -10.17
CA GLU A 80 29.48 -22.34 -10.70
C GLU A 80 28.99 -22.22 -12.16
N PRO A 81 29.39 -23.11 -13.10
CA PRO A 81 28.90 -23.02 -14.48
C PRO A 81 27.38 -23.21 -14.55
N ALA A 82 26.83 -24.14 -13.77
CA ALA A 82 25.40 -24.40 -13.70
C ALA A 82 24.63 -23.24 -13.08
N PHE A 83 25.22 -22.54 -12.10
CA PHE A 83 24.67 -21.33 -11.52
C PHE A 83 24.59 -20.20 -12.56
N ARG A 84 25.69 -19.95 -13.29
CA ARG A 84 25.72 -18.94 -14.36
C ARG A 84 24.68 -19.19 -15.45
N SER A 85 24.38 -20.46 -15.75
CA SER A 85 23.36 -20.85 -16.73
C SER A 85 21.97 -21.11 -16.14
N SER A 86 21.71 -20.78 -14.87
CA SER A 86 20.42 -21.08 -14.24
C SER A 86 19.30 -20.29 -14.89
N ARG A 87 18.18 -20.96 -15.17
CA ARG A 87 16.97 -20.32 -15.71
C ARG A 87 16.35 -19.31 -14.75
N TRP A 88 16.74 -19.32 -13.47
CA TRP A 88 16.27 -18.32 -12.53
C TRP A 88 16.65 -16.92 -13.03
N PHE A 89 17.87 -16.72 -13.51
CA PHE A 89 18.34 -15.42 -14.00
C PHE A 89 17.59 -14.84 -15.21
N THR A 90 16.87 -15.69 -15.96
CA THR A 90 16.07 -15.30 -17.14
C THR A 90 14.63 -14.90 -16.79
N ARG A 91 14.20 -15.04 -15.53
CA ARG A 91 12.86 -14.63 -15.09
C ARG A 91 12.81 -13.13 -14.82
N GLY A 92 11.66 -12.49 -15.05
CA GLY A 92 11.46 -11.07 -14.72
C GLY A 92 11.57 -10.76 -13.24
N TRP A 93 10.95 -11.62 -12.43
CA TRP A 93 10.89 -11.49 -10.97
C TRP A 93 12.25 -11.51 -10.26
N THR A 94 13.29 -12.07 -10.90
CA THR A 94 14.67 -12.13 -10.39
C THR A 94 15.18 -10.78 -9.90
N LEU A 95 14.83 -9.70 -10.60
CA LEU A 95 15.32 -8.37 -10.24
C LEU A 95 14.80 -7.97 -8.86
N GLN A 96 13.48 -8.06 -8.65
CA GLN A 96 12.86 -7.76 -7.37
C GLN A 96 13.37 -8.70 -6.28
N GLU A 97 13.49 -10.00 -6.56
CA GLU A 97 13.99 -11.01 -5.63
C GLU A 97 15.45 -10.77 -5.19
N LEU A 98 16.25 -10.04 -5.97
CA LEU A 98 17.65 -9.71 -5.65
C LEU A 98 17.82 -8.38 -4.92
N ILE A 99 17.15 -7.33 -5.41
CA ILE A 99 17.41 -5.95 -4.98
C ILE A 99 16.53 -5.53 -3.81
N ALA A 100 15.33 -6.11 -3.67
CA ALA A 100 14.43 -5.74 -2.59
C ALA A 100 14.88 -6.28 -1.23
N PRO A 101 15.19 -7.58 -1.06
CA PRO A 101 15.59 -8.12 0.23
C PRO A 101 17.01 -7.70 0.61
N VAL A 102 17.21 -7.45 1.90
CA VAL A 102 18.54 -7.18 2.46
C VAL A 102 19.41 -8.44 2.37
N SER A 103 18.86 -9.60 2.72
CA SER A 103 19.56 -10.89 2.73
C SER A 103 18.95 -11.87 1.73
N VAL A 104 19.78 -12.41 0.84
CA VAL A 104 19.39 -13.43 -0.14
C VAL A 104 20.39 -14.58 -0.09
N GLU A 105 19.88 -15.80 0.09
CA GLU A 105 20.66 -17.03 0.17
C GLU A 105 20.29 -18.00 -0.96
N PHE A 106 21.30 -18.57 -1.63
CA PHE A 106 21.13 -19.46 -2.77
C PHE A 106 21.27 -20.92 -2.38
N PHE A 107 20.35 -21.76 -2.84
CA PHE A 107 20.33 -23.19 -2.58
C PHE A 107 20.23 -23.99 -3.88
N SER A 108 20.96 -25.09 -3.93
CA SER A 108 20.90 -26.07 -5.02
C SER A 108 19.66 -26.97 -4.95
N ARG A 109 19.40 -27.71 -6.03
CA ARG A 109 18.41 -28.80 -6.07
C ARG A 109 18.62 -29.84 -4.95
N ASP A 110 19.87 -30.04 -4.52
CA ASP A 110 20.21 -30.99 -3.45
C ASP A 110 19.93 -30.42 -2.03
N LYS A 111 19.21 -29.28 -1.93
CA LYS A 111 18.91 -28.55 -0.68
C LYS A 111 20.16 -28.11 0.10
N LYS A 112 21.26 -27.91 -0.62
CA LYS A 112 22.53 -27.44 -0.05
C LYS A 112 22.75 -25.98 -0.41
N ARG A 113 23.13 -25.19 0.60
CA ARG A 113 23.50 -23.78 0.47
C ARG A 113 24.70 -23.68 -0.47
N LEU A 114 24.55 -22.87 -1.51
CA LEU A 114 25.61 -22.54 -2.46
C LEU A 114 26.44 -21.39 -1.90
N SER A 115 25.78 -20.25 -1.64
CA SER A 115 26.37 -19.04 -1.06
C SER A 115 25.27 -17.98 -0.83
N ASP A 116 25.66 -16.75 -0.49
CA ASP A 116 24.78 -15.58 -0.34
C ASP A 116 25.02 -14.49 -1.41
N LYS A 117 24.09 -13.52 -1.50
CA LYS A 117 24.16 -12.39 -2.43
C LYS A 117 25.45 -11.58 -2.31
N SER A 118 25.92 -11.30 -1.10
CA SER A 118 27.13 -10.50 -0.89
C SER A 118 28.37 -11.22 -1.42
N SER A 119 28.46 -12.53 -1.16
CA SER A 119 29.57 -13.37 -1.60
C SER A 119 29.55 -13.62 -3.12
N LEU A 120 28.36 -13.67 -3.73
CA LEU A 120 28.18 -13.88 -5.18
C LEU A 120 27.98 -12.59 -5.97
N GLU A 121 28.17 -11.43 -5.36
CA GLU A 121 27.87 -10.12 -5.96
C GLU A 121 28.47 -9.98 -7.36
N ARG A 122 29.78 -10.29 -7.50
CA ARG A 122 30.48 -10.23 -8.78
C ARG A 122 29.83 -11.11 -9.85
N TYR A 123 29.51 -12.35 -9.51
CA TYR A 123 28.85 -13.29 -10.42
C TYR A 123 27.46 -12.80 -10.82
N ILE A 124 26.69 -12.30 -9.86
CA ILE A 124 25.34 -11.78 -10.10
C ILE A 124 25.43 -10.55 -11.01
N CYS A 125 26.33 -9.60 -10.77
CA CYS A 125 26.54 -8.44 -11.64
C CYS A 125 26.90 -8.87 -13.08
N GLU A 126 27.83 -9.80 -13.24
CA GLU A 126 28.26 -10.32 -14.56
C GLU A 126 27.10 -10.99 -15.32
N ILE A 127 26.27 -11.79 -14.64
CA ILE A 127 25.15 -12.51 -15.27
C ILE A 127 23.98 -11.56 -15.57
N THR A 128 23.67 -10.67 -14.64
CA THR A 128 22.41 -9.92 -14.66
C THR A 128 22.51 -8.54 -15.27
N GLY A 129 23.72 -7.98 -15.33
CA GLY A 129 23.97 -6.57 -15.65
C GLY A 129 23.58 -5.59 -14.53
N ILE A 130 23.12 -6.07 -13.38
CA ILE A 130 22.70 -5.21 -12.26
C ILE A 130 23.95 -4.59 -11.61
N PRO A 131 24.00 -3.26 -11.41
CA PRO A 131 25.12 -2.64 -10.72
C PRO A 131 25.31 -3.16 -9.29
N ALA A 132 26.57 -3.36 -8.87
CA ALA A 132 26.89 -3.81 -7.51
C ALA A 132 26.29 -2.89 -6.43
N THR A 133 26.24 -1.58 -6.70
CA THR A 133 25.63 -0.60 -5.80
C THR A 133 24.14 -0.83 -5.58
N ALA A 134 23.41 -1.32 -6.59
CA ALA A 134 21.99 -1.68 -6.45
C ALA A 134 21.82 -2.93 -5.56
N LEU A 135 22.68 -3.94 -5.74
CA LEU A 135 22.66 -5.16 -4.90
C LEU A 135 22.95 -4.88 -3.42
N ARG A 136 23.76 -3.87 -3.15
CA ARG A 136 24.09 -3.36 -1.81
C ARG A 136 23.01 -2.46 -1.19
N GLY A 137 21.90 -2.22 -1.89
CA GLY A 137 20.74 -1.50 -1.35
C GLY A 137 20.78 0.02 -1.54
N ARG A 138 21.55 0.54 -2.51
CA ARG A 138 21.44 1.96 -2.89
C ARG A 138 20.00 2.26 -3.36
N PRO A 139 19.42 3.43 -3.02
CA PRO A 139 18.09 3.81 -3.48
C PRO A 139 17.90 3.64 -4.99
N LEU A 140 16.78 3.03 -5.39
CA LEU A 140 16.49 2.76 -6.80
C LEU A 140 16.26 4.05 -7.63
N SER A 141 15.95 5.16 -6.96
CA SER A 141 15.86 6.50 -7.55
C SER A 141 17.18 6.97 -8.19
N ASP A 142 18.31 6.45 -7.73
CA ASP A 142 19.64 6.85 -8.21
C ASP A 142 20.00 6.20 -9.55
N PHE A 143 19.19 5.23 -10.01
CA PHE A 143 19.42 4.50 -11.25
C PHE A 143 18.48 4.99 -12.35
N SER A 144 19.01 5.06 -13.57
CA SER A 144 18.24 5.44 -14.74
C SER A 144 17.09 4.45 -15.00
N ILE A 145 16.09 4.88 -15.77
CA ILE A 145 14.98 4.00 -16.17
C ILE A 145 15.53 2.78 -16.91
N THR A 146 16.50 2.97 -17.78
CA THR A 146 17.13 1.89 -18.56
C THR A 146 17.83 0.86 -17.68
N GLU A 147 18.54 1.29 -16.64
CA GLU A 147 19.20 0.39 -15.69
C GLU A 147 18.22 -0.43 -14.85
N ARG A 148 17.02 0.11 -14.61
CA ARG A 148 15.93 -0.55 -13.88
C ARG A 148 15.08 -1.47 -14.75
N MET A 149 15.23 -1.43 -16.07
CA MET A 149 14.48 -2.26 -17.01
C MET A 149 15.18 -3.60 -17.23
N ARG A 150 14.42 -4.71 -17.24
CA ARG A 150 14.93 -6.03 -17.63
C ARG A 150 14.14 -6.63 -18.78
N GLN A 151 14.84 -7.44 -19.57
CA GLN A 151 14.22 -8.24 -20.63
C GLN A 151 13.80 -9.60 -20.08
N THR A 152 12.60 -10.03 -20.46
CA THR A 152 11.97 -11.28 -20.00
C THR A 152 11.29 -11.95 -21.18
N THR A 153 11.07 -13.25 -21.09
CA THR A 153 10.41 -14.04 -22.16
C THR A 153 8.88 -13.92 -22.15
N CYS A 154 8.28 -13.50 -21.03
CA CYS A 154 6.84 -13.26 -20.92
C CYS A 154 6.59 -11.74 -20.90
N GLU A 155 5.79 -11.26 -21.85
CA GLU A 155 5.49 -9.83 -22.07
C GLU A 155 4.79 -9.18 -20.87
N GLU A 156 3.91 -9.93 -20.19
CA GLU A 156 3.18 -9.43 -19.02
C GLU A 156 4.07 -9.37 -17.77
N ASP A 157 4.87 -10.42 -17.54
CA ASP A 157 5.89 -10.40 -16.48
C ASP A 157 6.89 -9.26 -16.68
N LYS A 158 7.17 -8.86 -17.93
CA LYS A 158 8.04 -7.72 -18.24
C LYS A 158 7.50 -6.42 -17.64
N ALA A 159 6.19 -6.26 -17.60
CA ALA A 159 5.54 -5.09 -17.01
C ALA A 159 5.38 -5.25 -15.49
N TYR A 160 4.77 -6.36 -15.06
CA TYR A 160 4.36 -6.52 -13.67
C TYR A 160 5.53 -6.74 -12.71
N SER A 161 6.62 -7.36 -13.17
CA SER A 161 7.84 -7.50 -12.37
C SER A 161 8.63 -6.20 -12.22
N LEU A 162 8.14 -5.07 -12.74
CA LEU A 162 8.77 -3.76 -12.58
C LEU A 162 7.96 -2.79 -11.70
N LEU A 163 6.73 -3.14 -11.32
CA LEU A 163 5.83 -2.24 -10.58
C LEU A 163 6.46 -1.68 -9.31
N GLY A 164 6.93 -2.52 -8.40
CA GLY A 164 7.58 -2.06 -7.17
C GLY A 164 8.96 -1.44 -7.35
N ILE A 165 9.61 -1.62 -8.51
CA ILE A 165 10.91 -1.01 -8.82
C ILE A 165 10.74 0.45 -9.25
N PHE A 166 9.65 0.73 -9.96
CA PHE A 166 9.28 2.09 -10.36
C PHE A 166 8.30 2.76 -9.39
N ASP A 167 7.92 2.07 -8.32
CA ASP A 167 6.92 2.51 -7.34
C ASP A 167 5.59 2.89 -8.01
N VAL A 168 5.16 2.04 -8.94
CA VAL A 168 3.95 2.22 -9.76
C VAL A 168 2.91 1.18 -9.36
N TYR A 169 1.66 1.62 -9.29
CA TYR A 169 0.49 0.76 -9.10
C TYR A 169 -0.35 0.71 -10.37
N MET A 170 -0.76 -0.49 -10.79
CA MET A 170 -1.74 -0.65 -11.87
C MET A 170 -2.51 -1.98 -11.78
N PRO A 171 -3.76 -2.04 -12.29
CA PRO A 171 -4.52 -3.28 -12.38
C PRO A 171 -3.86 -4.33 -13.29
N LEU A 172 -3.85 -5.58 -12.86
CA LEU A 172 -3.36 -6.70 -13.68
C LEU A 172 -4.45 -7.15 -14.65
N ILE A 173 -4.16 -7.10 -15.94
CA ILE A 173 -5.01 -7.64 -16.99
C ILE A 173 -4.21 -8.74 -17.70
N TYR A 174 -4.33 -9.97 -17.22
CA TYR A 174 -3.70 -11.11 -17.89
C TYR A 174 -4.36 -11.36 -19.24
N ARG A 175 -3.55 -11.72 -20.24
CA ARG A 175 -3.86 -11.84 -21.68
C ARG A 175 -3.95 -10.51 -22.44
N GLU A 176 -3.54 -9.39 -21.85
CA GLU A 176 -3.45 -8.11 -22.59
C GLU A 176 -2.19 -8.01 -23.47
N GLY A 177 -1.22 -8.92 -23.26
CA GLY A 177 0.00 -9.02 -24.07
C GLY A 177 0.87 -7.77 -23.97
N PRO A 178 1.36 -7.21 -25.11
CA PRO A 178 2.29 -6.07 -25.08
C PRO A 178 1.66 -4.79 -24.52
N ASN A 179 0.33 -4.73 -24.39
CA ASN A 179 -0.35 -3.58 -23.77
C ASN A 179 0.01 -3.39 -22.30
N ALA A 180 0.36 -4.46 -21.57
CA ALA A 180 0.78 -4.38 -20.18
C ALA A 180 2.00 -3.47 -20.02
N PHE A 181 2.98 -3.64 -20.91
CA PHE A 181 4.21 -2.85 -20.88
C PHE A 181 3.96 -1.39 -21.31
N ARG A 182 3.06 -1.17 -22.28
CA ARG A 182 2.65 0.20 -22.66
C ARG A 182 2.01 0.95 -21.49
N ARG A 183 1.09 0.30 -20.76
CA ARG A 183 0.46 0.88 -19.57
C ARG A 183 1.50 1.18 -18.47
N LEU A 184 2.44 0.26 -18.23
CA LEU A 184 3.55 0.53 -17.33
C LEU A 184 4.34 1.78 -17.74
N GLN A 185 4.68 1.93 -19.04
CA GLN A 185 5.40 3.11 -19.52
C GLN A 185 4.59 4.40 -19.35
N GLU A 186 3.27 4.35 -19.56
CA GLU A 186 2.37 5.48 -19.31
C GLU A 186 2.37 5.86 -17.82
N GLU A 187 2.29 4.90 -16.91
CA GLU A 187 2.34 5.13 -15.47
C GLU A 187 3.71 5.63 -14.99
N ILE A 188 4.81 5.09 -15.54
CA ILE A 188 6.16 5.60 -15.28
C ILE A 188 6.29 7.03 -15.80
N ARG A 189 5.72 7.35 -16.96
CA ARG A 189 5.76 8.71 -17.52
C ARG A 189 4.94 9.68 -16.69
N LYS A 190 3.76 9.27 -16.20
CA LYS A 190 2.98 10.04 -15.22
C LYS A 190 3.84 10.30 -13.98
N SER A 191 4.40 9.25 -13.39
CA SER A 191 5.28 9.31 -12.19
C SER A 191 6.57 10.13 -12.41
N GLY A 192 7.17 10.07 -13.61
CA GLY A 192 8.39 10.80 -13.98
C GLY A 192 8.13 12.27 -14.34
N SER A 193 6.99 12.58 -14.96
CA SER A 193 6.54 13.97 -15.17
C SER A 193 6.20 14.68 -13.85
N ILE A 194 5.84 13.89 -12.82
CA ILE A 194 5.68 14.33 -11.43
C ILE A 194 7.04 14.63 -10.75
N SER A 195 8.18 14.20 -11.31
CA SER A 195 9.52 14.48 -10.75
C SER A 195 10.13 15.82 -11.21
N GLN A 196 9.64 16.42 -12.31
CA GLN A 196 10.03 17.78 -12.75
C GLN A 196 8.91 18.82 -12.65
N LYS A 197 7.70 18.41 -12.32
CA LYS A 197 6.66 19.30 -11.79
C LYS A 197 6.34 18.81 -10.40
N SER A 198 6.64 19.63 -9.39
CA SER A 198 5.94 19.59 -8.11
C SER A 198 4.43 19.82 -8.35
N THR A 199 3.76 18.77 -8.80
CA THR A 199 2.32 18.60 -8.76
C THR A 199 2.14 17.30 -8.00
N ARG A 200 2.12 17.43 -6.67
CA ARG A 200 1.48 16.45 -5.78
C ARG A 200 0.14 16.06 -6.42
N ALA A 201 -0.19 14.76 -6.40
CA ALA A 201 -1.50 14.27 -6.77
C ALA A 201 -2.58 15.22 -6.23
N GLY A 202 -3.44 15.73 -7.12
CA GLY A 202 -4.46 16.67 -6.72
C GLY A 202 -5.51 15.97 -5.88
N MET A 203 -5.80 16.50 -4.70
CA MET A 203 -6.92 16.06 -3.88
C MET A 203 -8.19 16.72 -4.42
N ARG A 204 -9.22 15.92 -4.70
CA ARG A 204 -10.54 16.47 -5.00
C ARG A 204 -11.11 17.07 -3.71
N LEU A 205 -11.48 18.34 -3.75
CA LEU A 205 -12.07 19.10 -2.64
C LEU A 205 -13.32 19.83 -3.15
N LEU A 206 -14.26 20.10 -2.25
CA LEU A 206 -15.41 20.95 -2.55
C LEU A 206 -15.03 22.38 -2.19
N VAL A 207 -15.33 23.31 -3.10
CA VAL A 207 -15.08 24.74 -2.87
C VAL A 207 -16.16 25.26 -1.92
N ALA A 208 -15.73 25.67 -0.73
CA ALA A 208 -16.59 26.14 0.34
C ALA A 208 -17.28 27.50 0.03
N SER A 209 -16.92 28.17 -1.06
CA SER A 209 -17.51 29.45 -1.47
C SER A 209 -18.44 29.32 -2.70
N SER A 210 -18.59 28.13 -3.29
CA SER A 210 -19.38 27.92 -4.50
C SER A 210 -20.84 27.52 -4.20
N ASP A 211 -21.78 28.40 -4.57
CA ASP A 211 -23.24 28.22 -4.74
C ASP A 211 -23.68 27.83 -6.19
N PRO A 212 -23.89 26.59 -6.66
CA PRO A 212 -23.90 25.28 -6.00
C PRO A 212 -22.50 24.69 -5.78
N LEU A 213 -22.43 23.69 -4.90
CA LEU A 213 -21.20 22.96 -4.53
C LEU A 213 -20.49 22.37 -5.74
N ARG A 214 -19.22 22.75 -5.96
CA ARG A 214 -18.38 22.24 -7.06
C ARG A 214 -17.17 21.48 -6.54
N ILE A 215 -16.87 20.35 -7.20
CA ILE A 215 -15.67 19.56 -6.96
C ILE A 215 -14.52 20.15 -7.79
N GLU A 216 -13.41 20.46 -7.13
CA GLU A 216 -12.17 20.92 -7.74
C GLU A 216 -11.03 19.98 -7.39
N THR A 217 -10.12 19.72 -8.34
CA THR A 217 -8.90 18.96 -8.08
C THR A 217 -7.80 19.92 -7.68
N VAL A 218 -7.47 19.96 -6.39
CA VAL A 218 -6.53 20.91 -5.81
C VAL A 218 -5.21 20.22 -5.55
N PRO A 219 -4.06 20.75 -6.02
CA PRO A 219 -2.77 20.18 -5.69
C PRO A 219 -2.59 20.19 -4.18
N ILE A 220 -2.35 19.01 -3.60
CA ILE A 220 -1.96 18.95 -2.18
C ILE A 220 -0.72 19.82 -2.04
N ASN A 221 -0.63 20.71 -1.06
CA ASN A 221 0.55 21.51 -0.74
C ASN A 221 0.54 21.81 0.77
N ASP A 222 1.64 22.30 1.35
CA ASP A 222 1.72 22.49 2.81
C ASP A 222 0.85 23.64 3.32
N TYR A 223 0.32 24.47 2.41
CA TYR A 223 -0.57 25.59 2.69
C TYR A 223 -2.05 25.24 2.51
N LEU A 224 -2.36 24.04 2.01
CA LEU A 224 -3.73 23.61 1.74
C LEU A 224 -4.48 23.43 3.06
N GLN A 225 -5.49 24.25 3.28
CA GLN A 225 -6.34 24.19 4.47
C GLN A 225 -7.71 23.66 4.09
N TYR A 226 -8.09 22.53 4.68
CA TYR A 226 -9.40 21.93 4.47
C TYR A 226 -9.92 21.27 5.74
N ALA A 227 -11.24 21.15 5.78
CA ALA A 227 -11.97 20.39 6.78
C ALA A 227 -12.39 19.02 6.21
N ILE A 228 -12.57 18.03 7.09
CA ILE A 228 -13.08 16.70 6.76
C ILE A 228 -14.39 16.45 7.51
N LEU A 229 -15.38 15.85 6.85
CA LEU A 229 -16.59 15.31 7.48
C LEU A 229 -16.56 13.78 7.62
N SER A 230 -17.01 13.27 8.78
CA SER A 230 -17.06 11.85 9.09
C SER A 230 -18.01 11.05 8.20
N TYR A 231 -17.58 9.82 7.95
CA TYR A 231 -18.36 8.79 7.28
C TYR A 231 -19.42 8.20 8.23
N THR A 232 -20.61 8.80 8.23
CA THR A 232 -21.77 8.27 8.98
C THR A 232 -23.01 8.24 8.09
N TRP A 233 -23.66 7.07 8.11
CA TRP A 233 -24.71 6.65 7.20
C TRP A 233 -26.08 6.95 7.77
N GLY A 234 -26.76 7.95 7.20
CA GLY A 234 -28.21 7.89 7.11
C GLY A 234 -28.62 6.94 5.98
N ASP A 235 -29.90 6.63 5.85
CA ASP A 235 -30.39 5.63 4.88
C ASP A 235 -30.24 6.06 3.39
N ASP A 236 -30.00 7.35 3.10
CA ASP A 236 -29.90 7.90 1.74
C ASP A 236 -28.72 8.88 1.58
N GLU A 237 -27.51 8.34 1.41
CA GLU A 237 -26.28 9.11 1.22
C GLU A 237 -26.11 9.69 -0.20
N VAL A 238 -25.32 10.77 -0.29
CA VAL A 238 -24.88 11.34 -1.57
C VAL A 238 -23.57 10.67 -2.01
N LEU A 239 -23.59 9.99 -3.15
CA LEU A 239 -22.44 9.35 -3.76
C LEU A 239 -21.71 10.28 -4.73
N PHE A 240 -20.53 9.86 -5.17
CA PHE A 240 -19.73 10.59 -6.17
C PHE A 240 -20.52 10.84 -7.47
N ASP A 241 -21.23 9.83 -7.97
CA ASP A 241 -22.04 9.97 -9.18
C ASP A 241 -23.19 10.97 -9.01
N ASP A 242 -23.85 11.01 -7.85
CA ASP A 242 -24.94 11.95 -7.58
C ASP A 242 -24.47 13.41 -7.64
N MET A 243 -23.25 13.69 -7.18
CA MET A 243 -22.62 15.02 -7.28
C MET A 243 -22.28 15.38 -8.73
N ARG A 244 -21.93 14.40 -9.56
CA ARG A 244 -21.58 14.62 -10.97
C ARG A 244 -22.79 14.80 -11.86
N SER A 245 -23.89 14.10 -11.58
CA SER A 245 -25.16 14.20 -12.32
C SER A 245 -26.06 15.35 -11.85
N ALA A 246 -25.62 16.17 -10.89
CA ALA A 246 -26.42 17.22 -10.25
C ALA A 246 -27.74 16.70 -9.62
N THR A 247 -27.80 15.41 -9.28
CA THR A 247 -28.95 14.79 -8.58
C THR A 247 -28.75 14.77 -7.06
N ALA A 248 -27.59 15.22 -6.58
CA ALA A 248 -27.25 15.28 -5.17
C ALA A 248 -28.32 16.01 -4.32
N GLU A 249 -28.89 17.11 -4.81
CA GLU A 249 -29.91 17.89 -4.08
C GLU A 249 -31.20 17.10 -3.76
N GLN A 250 -31.45 16.01 -4.49
CA GLN A 250 -32.65 15.17 -4.33
C GLN A 250 -32.47 14.13 -3.21
N ARG A 251 -31.25 13.93 -2.72
CA ARG A 251 -30.91 12.95 -1.68
C ARG A 251 -31.08 13.56 -0.29
N GLN A 252 -31.60 12.78 0.65
CA GLN A 252 -31.75 13.21 2.05
C GLN A 252 -30.39 13.55 2.69
N GLY A 253 -29.34 12.80 2.35
CA GLY A 253 -27.98 13.03 2.81
C GLY A 253 -27.37 14.36 2.36
N TYR A 254 -27.95 15.05 1.39
CA TYR A 254 -27.46 16.36 0.94
C TYR A 254 -27.63 17.45 2.00
N SER A 255 -28.69 17.37 2.81
CA SER A 255 -28.91 18.30 3.93
C SER A 255 -27.74 18.29 4.92
N LYS A 256 -27.18 17.11 5.20
CA LYS A 256 -25.97 16.94 6.03
C LYS A 256 -24.77 17.65 5.41
N ILE A 257 -24.54 17.47 4.11
CA ILE A 257 -23.41 18.11 3.40
C ILE A 257 -23.58 19.65 3.40
N LYS A 258 -24.81 20.15 3.22
CA LYS A 258 -25.10 21.59 3.24
C LYS A 258 -24.87 22.21 4.62
N GLN A 259 -25.27 21.53 5.69
CA GLN A 259 -25.02 22.01 7.06
C GLN A 259 -23.53 21.99 7.41
N TYR A 260 -22.84 20.91 7.05
CA TYR A 260 -21.38 20.84 7.14
C TYR A 260 -20.69 22.01 6.43
N TYR A 261 -21.11 22.30 5.20
CA TYR A 261 -20.59 23.41 4.41
C TYR A 261 -20.79 24.75 5.12
N ASN A 262 -21.98 25.02 5.64
CA ASN A 262 -22.26 26.26 6.38
C ASN A 262 -21.34 26.44 7.59
N ILE A 263 -21.03 25.35 8.30
CA ILE A 263 -20.09 25.36 9.42
C ILE A 263 -18.67 25.63 8.89
N ALA A 264 -18.23 24.94 7.85
CA ALA A 264 -16.90 25.16 7.28
C ALA A 264 -16.70 26.60 6.80
N VAL A 265 -17.70 27.20 6.16
CA VAL A 265 -17.71 28.61 5.75
C VAL A 265 -17.59 29.55 6.95
N LYS A 266 -18.37 29.29 8.01
CA LYS A 266 -18.29 30.07 9.26
C LYS A 266 -16.89 30.01 9.89
N HIS A 267 -16.21 28.88 9.74
CA HIS A 267 -14.84 28.67 10.21
C HIS A 267 -13.77 29.12 9.18
N SER A 268 -14.17 29.81 8.11
CA SER A 268 -13.29 30.38 7.07
C SER A 268 -12.46 29.33 6.31
N PHE A 269 -12.97 28.10 6.16
CA PHE A 269 -12.35 27.12 5.27
C PHE A 269 -12.74 27.38 3.82
N GLU A 270 -11.74 27.38 2.94
CA GLU A 270 -11.95 27.49 1.48
C GLU A 270 -12.31 26.14 0.86
N TYR A 271 -11.84 25.05 1.46
CA TYR A 271 -12.02 23.69 0.94
C TYR A 271 -12.58 22.75 2.01
N VAL A 272 -13.49 21.88 1.58
CA VAL A 272 -14.05 20.83 2.42
C VAL A 272 -13.93 19.47 1.74
N TRP A 273 -13.90 18.42 2.55
CA TRP A 273 -13.85 17.03 2.10
C TRP A 273 -14.87 16.15 2.83
N VAL A 274 -15.47 15.19 2.11
CA VAL A 274 -16.47 14.25 2.65
C VAL A 274 -16.17 12.85 2.11
N ASN A 275 -16.12 11.81 2.94
CA ASN A 275 -15.72 10.47 2.45
C ASN A 275 -16.63 9.90 1.33
N THR A 276 -17.93 10.17 1.36
CA THR A 276 -18.96 9.47 0.54
C THR A 276 -18.97 9.91 -0.93
N CYS A 277 -18.66 11.17 -1.21
CA CYS A 277 -18.82 11.77 -2.53
C CYS A 277 -17.50 12.06 -3.25
N TYR A 278 -16.37 11.48 -2.81
CA TYR A 278 -15.04 11.81 -3.35
C TYR A 278 -14.23 10.63 -3.85
N ILE A 279 -14.51 9.43 -3.34
CA ILE A 279 -13.83 8.22 -3.79
C ILE A 279 -14.72 7.59 -4.85
N ASP A 280 -14.26 7.56 -6.09
CA ASP A 280 -14.87 6.74 -7.13
C ASP A 280 -14.68 5.26 -6.76
N LYS A 281 -15.69 4.70 -6.11
CA LYS A 281 -15.72 3.28 -5.73
C LYS A 281 -15.84 2.35 -6.94
N SER A 282 -16.16 2.86 -8.13
CA SER A 282 -16.16 2.08 -9.37
C SER A 282 -14.75 1.92 -9.95
N SER A 283 -13.83 2.82 -9.60
CA SER A 283 -12.42 2.77 -9.99
C SER A 283 -11.58 2.10 -8.90
N SER A 284 -11.19 0.84 -9.13
CA SER A 284 -10.36 0.09 -8.18
C SER A 284 -8.99 0.72 -7.92
N SER A 285 -8.44 1.45 -8.89
CA SER A 285 -7.19 2.21 -8.71
C SER A 285 -7.39 3.44 -7.82
N GLU A 286 -8.47 4.20 -8.01
CA GLU A 286 -8.76 5.39 -7.20
C GLU A 286 -9.12 4.99 -5.77
N LEU A 287 -9.91 3.93 -5.61
CA LEU A 287 -10.26 3.37 -4.31
C LEU A 287 -9.01 2.97 -3.52
N GLN A 288 -8.05 2.30 -4.17
CA GLN A 288 -6.81 1.88 -3.50
C GLN A 288 -5.90 3.06 -3.17
N GLU A 289 -5.73 4.01 -4.08
CA GLU A 289 -4.95 5.24 -3.83
C GLU A 289 -5.55 6.04 -2.66
N ALA A 290 -6.88 6.14 -2.61
CA ALA A 290 -7.60 6.79 -1.54
C ALA A 290 -7.40 6.07 -0.19
N ILE A 291 -7.48 4.73 -0.16
CA ILE A 291 -7.23 3.93 1.05
C ILE A 291 -5.80 4.17 1.57
N CYS A 292 -4.80 4.11 0.70
CA CYS A 292 -3.40 4.34 1.06
C CYS A 292 -3.13 5.78 1.52
N SER A 293 -3.83 6.76 0.95
CA SER A 293 -3.64 8.19 1.27
C SER A 293 -4.49 8.68 2.44
N MET A 294 -5.49 7.90 2.87
CA MET A 294 -6.49 8.31 3.85
C MET A 294 -5.87 8.78 5.16
N TYR A 295 -4.88 8.07 5.71
CA TYR A 295 -4.21 8.51 6.93
C TYR A 295 -3.60 9.90 6.79
N THR A 296 -2.89 10.15 5.68
CA THR A 296 -2.24 11.43 5.38
C THR A 296 -3.28 12.54 5.20
N TRP A 297 -4.39 12.27 4.51
CA TRP A 297 -5.47 13.24 4.35
C TRP A 297 -6.11 13.62 5.68
N TYR A 298 -6.36 12.65 6.55
CA TYR A 298 -6.90 12.94 7.89
C TYR A 298 -5.90 13.67 8.78
N LYS A 299 -4.61 13.32 8.69
CA LYS A 299 -3.54 13.96 9.46
C LYS A 299 -3.32 15.43 9.06
N ASN A 300 -3.41 15.75 7.77
CA ASN A 300 -3.16 17.09 7.26
C ASN A 300 -4.39 18.01 7.33
N ALA A 301 -5.59 17.46 7.55
CA ALA A 301 -6.78 18.27 7.75
C ALA A 301 -6.64 19.15 8.99
N LYS A 302 -7.15 20.38 8.90
CA LYS A 302 -7.13 21.32 10.02
C LYS A 302 -8.12 20.91 11.11
N ILE A 303 -9.25 20.36 10.69
CA ILE A 303 -10.32 19.94 11.58
C ILE A 303 -11.07 18.76 10.96
N TYR A 304 -11.47 17.84 11.83
CA TYR A 304 -12.32 16.71 11.49
C TYR A 304 -13.65 16.84 12.23
N TYR A 305 -14.74 16.99 11.48
CA TYR A 305 -16.09 17.07 12.00
C TYR A 305 -16.72 15.68 11.99
N VAL A 306 -17.25 15.28 13.15
CA VAL A 306 -17.92 13.99 13.31
C VAL A 306 -19.40 14.22 13.59
N TYR A 307 -20.24 13.73 12.69
CA TYR A 307 -21.69 13.85 12.78
C TYR A 307 -22.32 12.56 13.28
N PHE A 308 -23.10 12.67 14.37
CA PHE A 308 -23.81 11.57 14.99
C PHE A 308 -25.32 11.71 14.85
N GLU A 309 -25.90 10.91 13.95
CA GLU A 309 -27.35 10.84 13.75
C GLU A 309 -28.08 10.23 14.96
N ASP A 310 -27.42 9.32 15.70
CA ASP A 310 -27.99 8.57 16.81
C ASP A 310 -27.74 9.20 18.19
N SER A 311 -27.15 10.41 18.23
CA SER A 311 -26.85 11.13 19.47
C SER A 311 -27.74 12.36 19.65
N LYS A 312 -28.01 12.70 20.92
CA LYS A 312 -28.78 13.89 21.30
C LYS A 312 -27.86 14.89 22.03
N TYR A 313 -28.05 16.18 21.78
CA TYR A 313 -27.38 17.26 22.49
C TYR A 313 -27.37 17.05 24.01
N ASN A 314 -26.22 17.29 24.65
CA ASN A 314 -25.96 17.14 26.09
C ASN A 314 -26.19 15.75 26.70
N ASN A 315 -26.38 14.70 25.90
CA ASN A 315 -26.50 13.33 26.40
C ASN A 315 -25.22 12.51 26.08
N ILE A 316 -24.28 12.51 27.03
CA ILE A 316 -23.01 11.75 26.92
C ILE A 316 -23.27 10.24 26.80
N ASP A 317 -24.31 9.71 27.44
CA ASP A 317 -24.66 8.28 27.33
C ASP A 317 -25.06 7.89 25.90
N SER A 318 -25.73 8.80 25.17
CA SER A 318 -26.06 8.59 23.75
C SER A 318 -24.82 8.61 22.85
N PHE A 319 -23.83 9.45 23.18
CA PHE A 319 -22.54 9.47 22.50
C PHE A 319 -21.77 8.16 22.69
N ILE A 320 -21.66 7.68 23.95
CA ILE A 320 -20.95 6.44 24.28
C ILE A 320 -21.55 5.23 23.57
N LYS A 321 -22.88 5.20 23.42
CA LYS A 321 -23.63 4.11 22.78
C LYS A 321 -23.73 4.26 21.26
N SER A 322 -23.13 5.29 20.68
CA SER A 322 -23.26 5.50 19.25
C SER A 322 -22.70 4.33 18.44
N ARG A 323 -23.42 3.97 17.37
CA ARG A 323 -22.98 3.01 16.35
C ARG A 323 -21.68 3.38 15.67
N TRP A 324 -21.24 4.64 15.78
CA TRP A 324 -19.95 5.08 15.25
C TRP A 324 -18.79 4.35 15.92
N PHE A 325 -18.87 4.13 17.24
CA PHE A 325 -17.83 3.44 18.02
C PHE A 325 -17.79 1.92 17.80
N THR A 326 -18.86 1.33 17.26
CA THR A 326 -18.90 -0.11 16.96
C THR A 326 -18.22 -0.46 15.63
N ARG A 327 -17.60 0.50 14.95
CA ARG A 327 -16.96 0.31 13.64
C ARG A 327 -15.44 0.35 13.75
N GLY A 328 -14.78 -0.57 13.06
CA GLY A 328 -13.33 -0.80 13.15
C GLY A 328 -12.41 0.25 12.52
N TRP A 329 -12.88 1.48 12.28
CA TRP A 329 -12.08 2.54 11.65
C TRP A 329 -11.53 3.54 12.67
N THR A 330 -10.65 3.05 13.54
CA THR A 330 -9.96 3.81 14.60
C THR A 330 -9.04 4.92 14.05
N LEU A 331 -8.63 4.81 12.78
CA LEU A 331 -7.80 5.80 12.06
C LEU A 331 -8.38 7.22 12.09
N GLN A 332 -9.71 7.35 12.11
CA GLN A 332 -10.40 8.63 12.08
C GLN A 332 -10.19 9.47 13.35
N LEU A 333 -9.84 8.86 14.50
CA LEU A 333 -9.53 9.58 15.74
C LEU A 333 -8.04 9.87 15.94
N ILE A 334 -7.20 8.97 15.43
CA ILE A 334 -5.76 8.99 15.67
C ILE A 334 -5.06 9.96 14.72
N ALA A 335 -5.50 10.04 13.46
CA ALA A 335 -4.82 10.85 12.46
C ALA A 335 -5.04 12.37 12.63
N PRO A 336 -6.27 12.90 12.78
CA PRO A 336 -6.48 14.35 12.87
C PRO A 336 -6.04 14.92 14.23
N ALA A 337 -5.40 16.08 14.21
CA ALA A 337 -5.04 16.80 15.43
C ALA A 337 -6.29 17.30 16.18
N PHE A 338 -7.26 17.87 15.46
CA PHE A 338 -8.48 18.43 16.00
C PHE A 338 -9.71 17.69 15.48
N VAL A 339 -10.58 17.28 16.41
CA VAL A 339 -11.84 16.59 16.10
C VAL A 339 -12.95 17.19 16.94
N GLU A 340 -14.06 17.53 16.29
CA GLU A 340 -15.27 18.07 16.90
C GLU A 340 -16.47 17.15 16.63
N PHE A 341 -17.27 16.93 17.66
CA PHE A 341 -18.41 16.02 17.62
C PHE A 341 -19.72 16.80 17.61
N TYR A 342 -20.62 16.45 16.70
CA TYR A 342 -21.90 17.11 16.45
C TYR A 342 -23.06 16.12 16.52
N ASP A 343 -24.19 16.56 17.09
CA ASP A 343 -25.42 15.77 17.14
C ASP A 343 -26.23 15.84 15.83
N GLN A 344 -27.38 15.17 15.79
CA GLN A 344 -28.28 15.15 14.63
C GLN A 344 -28.79 16.55 14.19
N ASN A 345 -28.72 17.54 15.09
CA ASN A 345 -29.15 18.91 14.85
C ASN A 345 -27.96 19.86 14.63
N TRP A 346 -26.75 19.33 14.47
CA TRP A 346 -25.51 20.09 14.34
C TRP A 346 -25.21 21.01 15.53
N ASN A 347 -25.64 20.61 16.73
CA ASN A 347 -25.15 21.20 17.96
C ASN A 347 -23.81 20.55 18.34
N GLU A 348 -22.82 21.38 18.66
CA GLU A 348 -21.53 20.90 19.15
C GLU A 348 -21.74 20.15 20.48
N ILE A 349 -21.39 18.87 20.49
CA ILE A 349 -21.38 18.04 21.69
C ILE A 349 -20.15 18.44 22.51
N ARG A 350 -18.95 18.13 22.00
CA ARG A 350 -17.62 18.43 22.58
C ARG A 350 -16.51 18.16 21.56
N THR A 351 -15.27 18.39 21.97
CA THR A 351 -14.04 18.06 21.21
C THR A 351 -13.40 16.74 21.67
N LYS A 352 -12.56 16.13 20.82
CA LYS A 352 -11.72 14.95 21.17
C LYS A 352 -10.86 15.19 22.40
N HIS A 353 -10.30 16.38 22.57
CA HIS A 353 -9.50 16.72 23.75
C HIS A 353 -10.33 16.68 25.04
N SER A 354 -11.56 17.19 25.00
CA SER A 354 -12.45 17.22 26.17
C SER A 354 -12.99 15.83 26.53
N LEU A 355 -13.23 14.98 25.53
CA LEU A 355 -13.76 13.62 25.73
C LEU A 355 -12.68 12.53 25.73
N CYS A 356 -11.39 12.90 25.82
CA CYS A 356 -10.25 12.00 25.66
C CYS A 356 -10.37 10.73 26.55
N ASP A 357 -10.68 10.90 27.83
CA ASP A 357 -10.76 9.78 28.78
C ASP A 357 -11.96 8.87 28.52
N GLN A 358 -13.06 9.44 28.00
CA GLN A 358 -14.25 8.67 27.64
C GLN A 358 -14.02 7.89 26.34
N ILE A 359 -13.41 8.53 25.34
CA ILE A 359 -13.04 7.90 24.08
C ILE A 359 -12.04 6.77 24.32
N ALA A 360 -11.03 6.98 25.17
CA ALA A 360 -10.06 5.96 25.53
C ALA A 360 -10.72 4.73 26.16
N LYS A 361 -11.73 4.93 27.02
CA LYS A 361 -12.50 3.83 27.63
C LYS A 361 -13.31 3.03 26.62
N ILE A 362 -13.88 3.69 25.62
CA ILE A 362 -14.71 3.04 24.59
C ILE A 362 -13.84 2.31 23.57
N THR A 363 -12.77 2.97 23.11
CA THR A 363 -11.97 2.52 21.96
C THR A 363 -10.74 1.73 22.37
N SER A 364 -10.39 1.71 23.66
CA SER A 364 -9.11 1.17 24.17
C SER A 364 -7.85 1.85 23.61
N ILE A 365 -7.99 3.00 22.94
CA ILE A 365 -6.84 3.79 22.45
C ILE A 365 -6.18 4.50 23.63
N ASP A 366 -4.84 4.50 23.65
CA ASP A 366 -4.06 5.20 24.66
C ASP A 366 -4.39 6.73 24.64
N PRO A 367 -4.74 7.34 25.78
CA PRO A 367 -5.02 8.77 25.88
C PRO A 367 -3.92 9.67 25.32
N LEU A 368 -2.65 9.24 25.40
CA LEU A 368 -1.53 9.99 24.84
C LEU A 368 -1.62 10.07 23.31
N VAL A 369 -2.02 8.98 22.65
CA VAL A 369 -2.21 8.93 21.19
C VAL A 369 -3.39 9.80 20.78
N LEU A 370 -4.49 9.79 21.55
CA LEU A 370 -5.64 10.67 21.29
C LEU A 370 -5.28 12.16 21.38
N ARG A 371 -4.30 12.51 22.22
CA ARG A 371 -3.73 13.87 22.38
C ARG A 371 -2.62 14.19 21.37
N GLY A 372 -2.34 13.31 20.41
CA GLY A 372 -1.40 13.56 19.30
C GLY A 372 0.02 12.99 19.50
N ALA A 373 0.25 12.13 20.49
CA ALA A 373 1.49 11.36 20.54
C ALA A 373 1.62 10.44 19.32
N ASP A 374 2.85 10.24 18.84
CA ASP A 374 3.11 9.36 17.71
C ASP A 374 2.64 7.92 18.02
N PRO A 375 1.70 7.34 17.26
CA PRO A 375 1.27 5.96 17.45
C PRO A 375 2.44 4.97 17.40
N THR A 376 3.53 5.34 16.69
CA THR A 376 4.74 4.54 16.60
C THR A 376 5.60 4.51 17.87
N SER A 377 5.24 5.27 18.90
CA SER A 377 5.89 5.19 20.21
C SER A 377 5.23 4.16 21.14
N GLN A 378 4.07 3.58 20.78
CA GLN A 378 3.34 2.60 21.59
C GLN A 378 3.80 1.16 21.29
N THR A 379 3.68 0.25 22.25
CA THR A 379 3.98 -1.19 22.04
C THR A 379 3.07 -1.82 20.99
N ILE A 380 3.55 -2.82 20.24
CA ILE A 380 2.76 -3.52 19.20
C ILE A 380 1.44 -4.04 19.74
N THR A 381 1.42 -4.60 20.96
CA THR A 381 0.20 -5.07 21.66
C THR A 381 -0.83 -3.97 21.94
N LYS A 382 -0.42 -2.70 21.98
CA LYS A 382 -1.34 -1.55 22.14
C LYS A 382 -1.80 -0.97 20.80
N ARG A 383 -1.20 -1.40 19.68
CA ARG A 383 -1.54 -0.95 18.32
C ARG A 383 -2.45 -1.94 17.57
N MET A 384 -2.43 -3.21 17.98
CA MET A 384 -3.36 -4.26 17.55
C MET A 384 -4.58 -4.25 18.47
#